data_AF-A0A7S8EDB9-F1
#
_entry.id   AF-A0A7S8EDB9-F1
#
_cell.length_a   1.000
_cell.length_b   1.000
_cell.length_c   1.000
_cell.angle_alpha   90.00
_cell.angle_beta   90.00
_cell.angle_gamma   90.00
#
_symmetry.space_group_name_H-M   'P 1'
#
loop_
_entity.id
_entity.type
_entity.pdbx_description
1 polymer ?
#
loop_
_entity_poly.entity_id
_entity_poly.type
_entity_poly.pdbx_seq_one_letter_code
_entity_poly.pdbx_strand_id
1 'polypeptide(L)'
;MEQTTHSLQKLNTQAVATGETCSLVGLAPATEHIFFEVVNDDRANFYEYALSGQQLQQSGDNLLPSDANLPHDLITPSPPKATTWLNHTGLRWRGMRETDRVTEWAQPLTIMEKMQILPHLGRQLSPMQVLGVAESYVLSEAAVGDGETYLVCRRLRLAYALPTVQRDENGDYDYDTLLCHVAHWVRGDAEPSWEHVFTDFDRAQIQAPLDCLIHEGQLYMADSGTASTIEAAMCYLHIWQLS
;
A
#
# COMPACT_ATOMS: atom_id res chain seq x y z
N MET A 1 25.44 -4.13 -13.74
CA MET A 1 24.83 -4.12 -12.39
C MET A 1 23.81 -5.24 -12.43
N GLU A 2 24.15 -6.40 -11.88
CA GLU A 2 23.27 -7.57 -11.91
C GLU A 2 22.04 -7.26 -11.06
N GLN A 3 20.86 -7.24 -11.69
CA GLN A 3 19.59 -7.22 -10.97
C GLN A 3 19.51 -8.56 -10.23
N THR A 4 19.69 -8.53 -8.90
CA THR A 4 19.37 -9.68 -8.05
C THR A 4 17.89 -9.94 -8.24
N THR A 5 17.58 -10.91 -9.11
CA THR A 5 16.21 -11.27 -9.42
C THR A 5 15.79 -12.19 -8.28
N HIS A 6 15.23 -11.62 -7.22
CA HIS A 6 14.62 -12.44 -6.17
C HIS A 6 13.47 -13.22 -6.83
N SER A 7 13.66 -14.52 -7.03
CA SER A 7 12.60 -15.36 -7.55
C SER A 7 11.59 -15.57 -6.44
N LEU A 8 10.46 -14.87 -6.55
CA LEU A 8 9.34 -14.99 -5.63
C LEU A 8 8.54 -16.24 -6.02
N GLN A 9 8.64 -17.31 -5.22
CA GLN A 9 7.73 -18.45 -5.35
C GLN A 9 6.48 -18.18 -4.53
N LYS A 10 5.33 -18.04 -5.22
CA LYS A 10 4.05 -17.69 -4.60
C LYS A 10 3.42 -18.90 -3.90
N LEU A 11 3.09 -18.74 -2.62
CA LEU A 11 2.18 -19.62 -1.88
C LEU A 11 0.89 -18.84 -1.65
N ASN A 12 -0.14 -19.14 -2.42
CA ASN A 12 -1.43 -18.46 -2.30
C ASN A 12 -2.17 -18.97 -1.07
N THR A 13 -2.01 -18.29 0.06
CA THR A 13 -2.92 -18.42 1.20
C THR A 13 -3.85 -17.22 1.22
N GLN A 14 -5.12 -17.41 0.87
CA GLN A 14 -6.12 -16.35 0.97
C GLN A 14 -6.79 -16.40 2.35
N ALA A 15 -6.33 -15.55 3.27
CA ALA A 15 -7.17 -15.13 4.40
C ALA A 15 -8.14 -14.07 3.87
N VAL A 16 -9.45 -14.30 3.99
CA VAL A 16 -10.48 -13.37 3.52
C VAL A 16 -11.14 -12.72 4.73
N ALA A 17 -11.00 -11.40 4.82
CA ALA A 17 -11.77 -10.58 5.74
C ALA A 17 -12.47 -9.46 4.97
N THR A 18 -13.65 -9.04 5.41
CA THR A 18 -14.44 -7.98 4.75
C THR A 18 -14.21 -6.66 5.47
N GLY A 19 -13.58 -5.69 4.81
CA GLY A 19 -13.64 -4.32 5.25
C GLY A 19 -12.88 -3.27 4.44
N GLU A 20 -13.02 -1.99 4.82
CA GLU A 20 -12.49 -0.85 4.05
C GLU A 20 -10.97 -0.82 4.02
N THR A 21 -10.32 -1.18 5.13
CA THR A 21 -8.86 -1.31 5.23
C THR A 21 -8.49 -2.50 6.10
N CYS A 22 -7.31 -3.08 5.84
CA CYS A 22 -6.77 -4.17 6.64
C CYS A 22 -5.29 -4.01 6.88
N SER A 23 -4.89 -4.19 8.13
CA SER A 23 -3.54 -4.07 8.60
C SER A 23 -3.04 -5.41 9.15
N LEU A 24 -1.79 -5.74 8.85
CA LEU A 24 -1.12 -6.91 9.43
C LEU A 24 -0.72 -6.56 10.87
N VAL A 25 -1.40 -7.15 11.86
CA VAL A 25 -1.03 -6.97 13.26
C VAL A 25 0.25 -7.74 13.56
N GLY A 26 0.35 -8.98 13.07
CA GLY A 26 1.58 -9.75 13.13
C GLY A 26 1.44 -11.23 12.80
N LEU A 27 2.58 -11.91 12.77
CA LEU A 27 2.74 -13.34 12.60
C LEU A 27 3.19 -13.95 13.92
N ALA A 28 2.53 -15.01 14.38
CA ALA A 28 2.99 -15.83 15.51
C ALA A 28 3.63 -17.12 14.97
N PRO A 29 4.98 -17.21 14.89
CA PRO A 29 5.65 -18.31 14.22
C PRO A 29 5.44 -19.65 14.94
N ALA A 30 5.34 -19.67 16.27
CA ALA A 30 5.20 -20.92 17.01
C ALA A 30 3.87 -21.64 16.74
N THR A 31 2.83 -20.88 16.39
CA THR A 31 1.50 -21.43 16.08
C THR A 31 1.19 -21.43 14.59
N GLU A 32 2.03 -20.80 13.75
CA GLU A 32 1.73 -20.56 12.34
C GLU A 32 0.41 -19.78 12.16
N HIS A 33 0.16 -18.81 13.03
CA HIS A 33 -1.04 -17.96 12.97
C HIS A 33 -0.68 -16.54 12.55
N ILE A 34 -1.61 -15.88 11.86
CA ILE A 34 -1.52 -14.49 11.45
C ILE A 34 -2.71 -13.73 11.97
N PHE A 35 -2.45 -12.51 12.44
CA PHE A 35 -3.42 -11.62 13.03
C PHE A 35 -3.60 -10.40 12.13
N PHE A 36 -4.85 -10.08 11.82
CA PHE A 36 -5.23 -8.89 11.06
C PHE A 36 -6.14 -7.98 11.89
N GLU A 37 -5.99 -6.69 11.67
CA GLU A 37 -6.95 -5.68 12.06
C GLU A 37 -7.69 -5.24 10.80
N VAL A 38 -9.01 -5.28 10.83
CA VAL A 38 -9.86 -4.83 9.72
C VAL A 38 -10.73 -3.69 10.22
N VAL A 39 -10.62 -2.55 9.55
CA VAL A 39 -11.36 -1.34 9.90
C VAL A 39 -12.50 -1.13 8.91
N ASN A 40 -13.70 -0.94 9.48
CA ASN A 40 -14.95 -0.69 8.78
C ASN A 40 -15.66 0.49 9.39
N ASP A 41 -15.81 1.58 8.62
CA ASP A 41 -16.34 2.85 9.10
C ASP A 41 -15.53 3.32 10.34
N ASP A 42 -16.08 3.13 11.54
CA ASP A 42 -15.49 3.49 12.82
C ASP A 42 -15.20 2.27 13.72
N ARG A 43 -15.22 1.05 13.16
CA ARG A 43 -15.04 -0.19 13.91
C ARG A 43 -13.80 -0.94 13.48
N ALA A 44 -12.95 -1.29 14.44
CA ALA A 44 -11.83 -2.20 14.23
C ALA A 44 -12.22 -3.61 14.73
N ASN A 45 -11.97 -4.61 13.89
CA ASN A 45 -12.16 -6.02 14.21
C ASN A 45 -10.85 -6.78 14.08
N PHE A 46 -10.60 -7.69 15.01
CA PHE A 46 -9.39 -8.51 15.01
C PHE A 46 -9.71 -9.91 14.55
N TYR A 47 -8.95 -10.38 13.57
CA TYR A 47 -9.09 -11.70 13.00
C TYR A 47 -7.80 -12.49 13.16
N GLU A 48 -7.96 -13.77 13.46
CA GLU A 48 -6.88 -14.74 13.54
C GLU A 48 -7.08 -15.80 12.46
N TYR A 49 -6.04 -16.06 11.68
CA TYR A 49 -6.02 -17.06 10.62
C TYR A 49 -4.82 -17.98 10.77
N ALA A 50 -4.97 -19.24 10.42
CA ALA A 50 -3.83 -20.12 10.18
C ALA A 50 -3.13 -19.73 8.87
N LEU A 51 -1.85 -20.09 8.70
CA LEU A 51 -1.12 -19.97 7.41
C LEU A 51 -1.75 -20.76 6.26
N SER A 52 -2.71 -21.65 6.53
CA SER A 52 -3.54 -22.33 5.52
C SER A 52 -4.66 -21.45 4.98
N GLY A 53 -4.92 -20.29 5.61
CA GLY A 53 -6.00 -19.36 5.27
C GLY A 53 -7.30 -19.66 6.01
N GLN A 54 -7.33 -20.72 6.82
CA GLN A 54 -8.47 -21.02 7.67
C GLN A 54 -8.60 -19.96 8.77
N GLN A 55 -9.76 -19.31 8.85
CA GLN A 55 -10.09 -18.43 9.97
C GLN A 55 -10.26 -19.27 11.24
N LEU A 56 -9.55 -18.88 12.29
CA LEU A 56 -9.56 -19.56 13.59
C LEU A 56 -10.45 -18.85 14.60
N GLN A 57 -10.32 -17.52 14.66
CA GLN A 57 -11.06 -16.71 15.62
C GLN A 57 -11.35 -15.31 15.06
N GLN A 58 -12.50 -14.76 15.45
CA GLN A 58 -12.81 -13.34 15.33
C GLN A 58 -12.98 -12.80 16.74
N SER A 59 -12.16 -11.85 17.12
CA SER A 59 -12.30 -11.13 18.39
C SER A 59 -13.30 -9.98 18.17
N GLY A 60 -14.20 -9.78 19.14
CA GLY A 60 -15.37 -8.90 18.99
C GLY A 60 -15.07 -7.43 18.69
N ASP A 61 -16.10 -6.70 18.27
CA ASP A 61 -16.05 -5.29 17.85
C ASP A 61 -15.24 -4.40 18.81
N ASN A 62 -14.33 -3.58 18.26
CA ASN A 62 -13.61 -2.49 18.93
C ASN A 62 -12.63 -2.90 20.03
N LEU A 63 -12.12 -4.12 20.03
CA LEU A 63 -10.99 -4.47 20.88
C LEU A 63 -9.73 -3.74 20.38
N LEU A 64 -8.92 -3.19 21.28
CA LEU A 64 -7.58 -2.74 20.90
C LEU A 64 -6.64 -3.95 20.76
N PRO A 65 -5.54 -3.88 19.99
CA PRO A 65 -4.54 -4.94 19.95
C PRO A 65 -4.01 -5.29 21.35
N SER A 66 -3.94 -4.31 22.26
CA SER A 66 -3.54 -4.50 23.65
C SER A 66 -4.52 -5.32 24.48
N ASP A 67 -5.78 -5.40 24.04
CA ASP A 67 -6.86 -6.12 24.72
C ASP A 67 -7.08 -7.51 24.11
N ALA A 68 -6.57 -7.74 22.90
CA ALA A 68 -6.47 -9.06 22.31
C ALA A 68 -5.38 -9.84 23.07
N ASN A 69 -5.68 -11.09 23.47
CA ASN A 69 -4.69 -12.01 24.04
C ASN A 69 -3.71 -12.47 22.93
N LEU A 70 -2.91 -11.55 22.40
CA LEU A 70 -1.96 -11.81 21.34
C LEU A 70 -0.82 -12.70 21.86
N PRO A 71 -0.31 -13.64 21.05
CA PRO A 71 0.83 -14.45 21.42
C PRO A 71 2.06 -13.60 21.77
N HIS A 72 2.87 -14.06 22.73
CA HIS A 72 4.08 -13.35 23.15
C HIS A 72 5.21 -13.38 22.10
N ASP A 73 5.15 -14.30 21.15
CA ASP A 73 6.10 -14.46 20.03
C ASP A 73 5.65 -13.71 18.76
N LEU A 74 4.65 -12.82 18.87
CA LEU A 74 4.14 -12.07 17.74
C LEU A 74 5.21 -11.18 17.11
N ILE A 75 5.47 -11.41 15.84
CA ILE A 75 6.33 -10.59 14.98
C ILE A 75 5.44 -9.61 14.24
N THR A 76 5.64 -8.32 14.52
CA THR A 76 4.81 -7.24 13.96
C THR A 76 5.56 -6.53 12.82
N PRO A 77 4.84 -5.99 11.81
CA PRO A 77 5.44 -5.07 10.86
C PRO A 77 6.12 -3.92 11.60
N SER A 78 7.35 -3.61 11.23
CA SER A 78 8.06 -2.50 11.86
C SER A 78 7.53 -1.18 11.32
N PRO A 79 7.34 -0.16 12.18
CA PRO A 79 6.99 1.17 11.70
C PRO A 79 8.11 1.69 10.78
N PRO A 80 7.77 2.34 9.65
CA PRO A 80 8.76 2.83 8.71
C PRO A 80 9.76 3.79 9.36
N LYS A 81 11.05 3.54 9.14
CA LYS A 81 12.16 4.39 9.62
C LYS A 81 13.17 4.64 8.51
N ALA A 82 13.66 3.58 7.89
CA ALA A 82 14.76 3.66 6.93
C ALA A 82 14.34 4.30 5.61
N THR A 83 13.08 4.15 5.22
CA THR A 83 12.57 4.61 3.92
C THR A 83 11.66 5.84 4.03
N THR A 84 11.57 6.45 5.22
CA THR A 84 10.73 7.64 5.46
C THR A 84 11.12 8.87 4.65
N TRP A 85 12.34 8.92 4.11
CA TRP A 85 12.78 9.96 3.19
C TRP A 85 12.03 9.94 1.84
N LEU A 86 11.35 8.83 1.51
CA LEU A 86 10.41 8.73 0.37
C LEU A 86 9.10 9.49 0.62
N ASN A 87 8.84 9.93 1.86
CA ASN A 87 7.60 10.63 2.19
C ASN A 87 7.61 12.04 1.60
N HIS A 88 6.52 12.38 0.91
CA HIS A 88 6.24 13.71 0.40
C HIS A 88 4.81 14.08 0.77
N THR A 89 4.61 15.21 1.42
CA THR A 89 3.28 15.74 1.74
C THR A 89 3.27 17.22 1.42
N GLY A 90 2.18 17.72 0.82
CA GLY A 90 2.16 19.14 0.47
C GLY A 90 0.89 19.66 -0.18
N LEU A 91 0.00 18.79 -0.65
CA LEU A 91 -1.19 19.21 -1.39
C LEU A 91 -2.50 18.71 -0.80
N ARG A 92 -3.53 19.52 -0.99
CA ARG A 92 -4.92 19.10 -0.81
C ARG A 92 -5.26 18.04 -1.86
N TRP A 93 -6.24 17.20 -1.54
CA TRP A 93 -6.65 16.10 -2.41
C TRP A 93 -7.47 16.56 -3.62
N ARG A 94 -8.06 17.75 -3.56
CA ARG A 94 -8.76 18.44 -4.64
C ARG A 94 -8.81 19.94 -4.37
N GLY A 95 -9.00 20.74 -5.42
CA GLY A 95 -9.15 22.18 -5.30
C GLY A 95 -8.91 22.91 -6.62
N MET A 96 -8.48 24.16 -6.53
CA MET A 96 -8.16 24.99 -7.71
C MET A 96 -6.64 25.03 -7.92
N ARG A 97 -6.16 24.64 -9.10
CA ARG A 97 -4.73 24.52 -9.43
C ARG A 97 -3.94 25.79 -9.16
N GLU A 98 -4.50 26.94 -9.56
CA GLU A 98 -3.89 28.26 -9.38
C GLU A 98 -3.83 28.65 -7.90
N THR A 99 -4.96 28.55 -7.20
CA THR A 99 -5.06 28.90 -5.77
C THR A 99 -4.16 28.02 -4.90
N ASP A 100 -4.15 26.71 -5.15
CA ASP A 100 -3.38 25.73 -4.38
C ASP A 100 -1.93 25.61 -4.88
N ARG A 101 -1.56 26.32 -5.95
CA ARG A 101 -0.22 26.31 -6.58
C ARG A 101 0.26 24.88 -6.85
N VAL A 102 -0.60 24.03 -7.41
CA VAL A 102 -0.37 22.58 -7.52
C VAL A 102 0.94 22.24 -8.22
N THR A 103 1.31 22.99 -9.25
CA THR A 103 2.56 22.78 -10.00
C THR A 103 3.83 23.05 -9.19
N GLU A 104 3.73 23.74 -8.06
CA GLU A 104 4.86 24.04 -7.19
C GLU A 104 4.99 23.04 -6.04
N TRP A 105 3.87 22.48 -5.57
CA TRP A 105 3.84 21.59 -4.41
C TRP A 105 3.80 20.10 -4.78
N ALA A 106 3.29 19.76 -5.96
CA ALA A 106 3.35 18.39 -6.44
C ALA A 106 4.81 18.07 -6.81
N GLN A 107 5.32 16.92 -6.37
CA GLN A 107 6.59 16.43 -6.86
C GLN A 107 6.43 16.18 -8.37
N PRO A 108 7.24 16.85 -9.21
CA PRO A 108 7.05 16.83 -10.64
C PRO A 108 7.40 15.46 -11.21
N LEU A 109 6.64 15.05 -12.23
CA LEU A 109 6.92 13.88 -13.04
C LEU A 109 7.29 14.34 -14.45
N THR A 110 8.34 13.76 -15.01
CA THR A 110 8.67 13.87 -16.43
C THR A 110 7.59 13.21 -17.29
N ILE A 111 7.54 13.56 -18.58
CA ILE A 111 6.61 12.90 -19.51
C ILE A 111 6.87 11.40 -19.59
N MET A 112 8.12 10.96 -19.53
CA MET A 112 8.49 9.55 -19.58
C MET A 112 7.95 8.79 -18.38
N GLU A 113 8.11 9.32 -17.17
CA GLU A 113 7.57 8.71 -15.94
C GLU A 113 6.05 8.65 -15.97
N LYS A 114 5.38 9.72 -16.45
CA LYS A 114 3.92 9.69 -16.62
C LYS A 114 3.48 8.59 -17.58
N MET A 115 4.18 8.41 -18.70
CA MET A 115 3.89 7.33 -19.66
C MET A 115 4.07 5.94 -19.07
N GLN A 116 5.03 5.76 -18.13
CA GLN A 116 5.24 4.51 -17.41
C GLN A 116 4.12 4.23 -16.40
N ILE A 117 3.64 5.25 -15.69
CA ILE A 117 2.66 5.09 -14.61
C ILE A 117 1.23 4.91 -15.13
N LEU A 118 0.86 5.67 -16.18
CA LEU A 118 -0.53 5.75 -16.68
C LEU A 118 -1.21 4.40 -16.95
N PRO A 119 -0.57 3.39 -17.56
CA PRO A 119 -1.17 2.07 -17.79
C PRO A 119 -1.67 1.39 -16.50
N HIS A 120 -1.11 1.74 -15.35
CA HIS A 120 -1.40 1.11 -14.06
C HIS A 120 -2.51 1.83 -13.27
N LEU A 121 -2.97 2.99 -13.72
CA LEU A 121 -3.90 3.83 -12.95
C LEU A 121 -5.38 3.45 -13.11
N GLY A 122 -5.71 2.57 -14.04
CA GLY A 122 -7.11 2.18 -14.31
C GLY A 122 -8.00 3.35 -14.78
N ARG A 123 -7.40 4.48 -15.16
CA ARG A 123 -8.08 5.68 -15.66
C ARG A 123 -7.49 6.12 -16.99
N GLN A 124 -8.35 6.58 -17.88
CA GLN A 124 -7.95 7.16 -19.17
C GLN A 124 -7.51 8.62 -18.97
N LEU A 125 -6.31 8.80 -18.41
CA LEU A 125 -5.66 10.11 -18.28
C LEU A 125 -4.57 10.25 -19.36
N SER A 126 -4.41 11.45 -19.90
CA SER A 126 -3.25 11.79 -20.72
C SER A 126 -2.08 12.26 -19.84
N PRO A 127 -0.82 12.15 -20.30
CA PRO A 127 0.34 12.67 -19.57
C PRO A 127 0.22 14.16 -19.24
N MET A 128 -0.47 14.94 -20.09
CA MET A 128 -0.68 16.36 -19.85
C MET A 128 -1.65 16.65 -18.71
N GLN A 129 -2.54 15.70 -18.40
CA GLN A 129 -3.46 15.83 -17.26
C GLN A 129 -2.78 15.48 -15.94
N VAL A 130 -1.79 14.58 -15.91
CA VAL A 130 -1.08 14.24 -14.67
C VAL A 130 -0.18 15.42 -14.28
N LEU A 131 -0.43 16.00 -13.11
CA LEU A 131 0.27 17.18 -12.62
C LEU A 131 1.55 16.79 -11.85
N GLY A 132 1.51 15.68 -11.12
CA GLY A 132 2.62 15.15 -10.34
C GLY A 132 2.16 14.32 -9.15
N VAL A 133 3.07 14.01 -8.23
CA VAL A 133 2.78 13.31 -6.98
C VAL A 133 2.43 14.34 -5.91
N ALA A 134 1.16 14.36 -5.50
CA ALA A 134 0.66 15.25 -4.45
C ALA A 134 0.97 14.75 -3.04
N GLU A 135 0.99 13.43 -2.88
CA GLU A 135 1.33 12.76 -1.62
C GLU A 135 2.09 11.48 -1.93
N SER A 136 3.09 11.21 -1.12
CA SER A 136 3.78 9.93 -1.00
C SER A 136 3.94 9.63 0.48
N TYR A 137 3.51 8.45 0.90
CA TYR A 137 3.58 8.05 2.30
C TYR A 137 3.89 6.57 2.41
N VAL A 138 5.02 6.23 3.02
CA VAL A 138 5.37 4.85 3.36
C VAL A 138 4.45 4.37 4.47
N LEU A 139 3.72 3.29 4.20
CA LEU A 139 2.82 2.64 5.14
C LEU A 139 3.58 1.62 5.98
N SER A 140 4.42 0.82 5.32
CA SER A 140 5.13 -0.29 5.92
C SER A 140 6.45 -0.54 5.20
N GLU A 141 7.47 -1.02 5.93
CA GLU A 141 8.74 -1.43 5.37
C GLU A 141 9.22 -2.74 6.00
N ALA A 142 9.88 -3.58 5.20
CA ALA A 142 10.53 -4.80 5.67
C ALA A 142 11.94 -4.90 5.10
N ALA A 143 12.93 -4.99 5.99
CA ALA A 143 14.33 -5.14 5.60
C ALA A 143 14.59 -6.54 5.06
N VAL A 144 15.31 -6.62 3.95
CA VAL A 144 15.96 -7.85 3.47
C VAL A 144 17.26 -8.01 4.25
N GLY A 145 17.69 -9.25 4.51
CA GLY A 145 18.80 -9.57 5.43
C GLY A 145 20.16 -8.94 5.13
N ASP A 146 20.33 -8.19 4.02
CA ASP A 146 21.53 -7.42 3.70
C ASP A 146 21.61 -6.06 4.43
N GLY A 147 20.50 -5.57 5.00
CA GLY A 147 20.42 -4.30 5.71
C GLY A 147 20.45 -3.05 4.82
N GLU A 148 20.47 -3.22 3.49
CA GLU A 148 20.46 -2.10 2.52
C GLU A 148 19.24 -2.14 1.60
N THR A 149 18.59 -3.29 1.50
CA THR A 149 17.42 -3.51 0.65
C THR A 149 16.16 -3.60 1.51
N TYR A 150 15.14 -2.88 1.10
CA TYR A 150 13.84 -2.84 1.76
C TYR A 150 12.73 -3.14 0.77
N LEU A 151 11.74 -3.92 1.18
CA LEU A 151 10.43 -3.89 0.58
C LEU A 151 9.62 -2.76 1.21
N VAL A 152 8.94 -1.98 0.40
CA VAL A 152 8.16 -0.82 0.85
C VAL A 152 6.73 -0.94 0.33
N CYS A 153 5.75 -0.90 1.24
CA CYS A 153 4.36 -0.61 0.92
C CYS A 153 4.14 0.89 1.04
N ARG A 154 3.73 1.54 -0.06
CA ARG A 154 3.66 3.00 -0.18
C ARG A 154 2.31 3.42 -0.72
N ARG A 155 1.74 4.46 -0.11
CA ARG A 155 0.56 5.17 -0.58
C ARG A 155 1.00 6.37 -1.40
N LEU A 156 0.46 6.49 -2.60
CA LEU A 156 0.70 7.58 -3.52
C LEU A 156 -0.63 8.28 -3.83
N ARG A 157 -0.61 9.61 -3.89
CA ARG A 157 -1.70 10.39 -4.50
C ARG A 157 -1.17 11.15 -5.69
N LEU A 158 -1.68 10.82 -6.87
CA LEU A 158 -1.31 11.50 -8.11
C LEU A 158 -2.32 12.60 -8.40
N ALA A 159 -1.87 13.85 -8.43
CA ALA A 159 -2.72 14.96 -8.83
C ALA A 159 -2.93 14.94 -10.35
N TYR A 160 -4.18 15.15 -10.78
CA TYR A 160 -4.52 15.26 -12.18
C TYR A 160 -5.51 16.40 -12.44
N ALA A 161 -5.33 17.09 -13.57
CA ALA A 161 -6.20 18.15 -14.03
C ALA A 161 -7.51 17.60 -14.61
N LEU A 162 -8.60 18.30 -14.29
CA LEU A 162 -9.91 18.07 -14.87
C LEU A 162 -10.09 18.91 -16.14
N PRO A 163 -10.87 18.43 -17.13
CA PRO A 163 -11.07 19.15 -18.38
C PRO A 163 -11.86 20.47 -18.18
N THR A 164 -12.72 20.52 -17.16
CA THR A 164 -13.50 21.70 -16.79
C THR A 164 -13.57 21.80 -15.27
N VAL A 165 -13.74 23.03 -14.76
CA VAL A 165 -14.04 23.28 -13.35
C VAL A 165 -15.30 22.51 -12.96
N GLN A 166 -15.22 21.82 -11.84
CA GLN A 166 -16.30 21.10 -11.18
C GLN A 166 -16.69 21.83 -9.89
N ARG A 167 -17.79 21.42 -9.27
CA ARG A 167 -18.27 21.99 -8.01
C ARG A 167 -18.88 20.91 -7.13
N ASP A 168 -18.50 20.89 -5.87
CA ASP A 168 -19.10 20.05 -4.84
C ASP A 168 -19.47 20.89 -3.58
N GLU A 169 -19.73 20.22 -2.46
CA GLU A 169 -20.04 20.85 -1.17
C GLU A 169 -18.89 21.68 -0.59
N ASN A 170 -17.65 21.42 -1.00
CA ASN A 170 -16.44 22.11 -0.55
C ASN A 170 -16.04 23.28 -1.46
N GLY A 171 -16.74 23.47 -2.59
CA GLY A 171 -16.55 24.57 -3.52
C GLY A 171 -16.17 24.14 -4.93
N ASP A 172 -15.59 25.08 -5.67
CA ASP A 172 -15.15 24.85 -7.05
C ASP A 172 -13.76 24.19 -7.06
N TYR A 173 -13.51 23.26 -7.99
CA TYR A 173 -12.24 22.57 -8.15
C TYR A 173 -11.95 22.21 -9.61
N ASP A 174 -10.69 22.24 -10.02
CA ASP A 174 -10.23 21.93 -11.38
C ASP A 174 -9.06 20.92 -11.43
N TYR A 175 -8.71 20.36 -10.27
CA TYR A 175 -7.90 19.14 -10.15
C TYR A 175 -8.45 18.24 -9.04
N ASP A 176 -8.07 16.98 -9.11
CA ASP A 176 -8.37 15.96 -8.10
C ASP A 176 -7.15 15.03 -7.95
N THR A 177 -7.20 14.11 -7.00
CA THR A 177 -6.13 13.12 -6.78
C THR A 177 -6.61 11.70 -6.99
N LEU A 178 -5.75 10.88 -7.57
CA LEU A 178 -5.94 9.44 -7.66
C LEU A 178 -5.10 8.77 -6.57
N LEU A 179 -5.75 8.01 -5.70
CA LEU A 179 -5.09 7.18 -4.70
C LEU A 179 -4.56 5.90 -5.35
N CYS A 180 -3.30 5.60 -5.10
CA CYS A 180 -2.65 4.37 -5.50
C CYS A 180 -1.89 3.80 -4.31
N HIS A 181 -2.01 2.51 -4.10
CA HIS A 181 -1.10 1.77 -3.23
C HIS A 181 -0.17 0.95 -4.11
N VAL A 182 1.10 0.88 -3.71
CA VAL A 182 2.17 0.19 -4.43
C VAL A 182 3.04 -0.55 -3.43
N ALA A 183 3.59 -1.68 -3.87
CA ALA A 183 4.69 -2.36 -3.20
C ALA A 183 5.87 -2.37 -4.16
N HIS A 184 7.06 -2.03 -3.68
CA HIS A 184 8.27 -2.02 -4.51
C HIS A 184 9.54 -2.18 -3.68
N TRP A 185 10.62 -2.56 -4.33
CA TRP A 185 11.92 -2.66 -3.70
C TRP A 185 12.62 -1.30 -3.67
N VAL A 186 13.42 -1.08 -2.63
CA VAL A 186 14.27 0.10 -2.45
C VAL A 186 15.63 -0.39 -2.01
N ARG A 187 16.70 0.17 -2.59
CA ARG A 187 18.08 -0.16 -2.23
C ARG A 187 18.84 1.11 -1.92
N GLY A 188 19.39 1.19 -0.71
CA GLY A 188 20.07 2.38 -0.21
C GLY A 188 19.13 3.58 -0.09
N ASP A 189 19.64 4.77 -0.41
CA ASP A 189 18.99 6.07 -0.28
C ASP A 189 18.58 6.70 -1.64
N ALA A 190 18.51 5.89 -2.70
CA ALA A 190 18.14 6.35 -4.03
C ALA A 190 16.64 6.16 -4.30
N GLU A 191 15.96 7.22 -4.77
CA GLU A 191 14.56 7.13 -5.21
C GLU A 191 14.46 6.07 -6.33
N PRO A 192 13.56 5.07 -6.18
CA PRO A 192 13.36 4.06 -7.22
C PRO A 192 12.77 4.70 -8.47
N SER A 193 13.02 4.08 -9.63
CA SER A 193 12.34 4.53 -10.85
C SER A 193 10.84 4.28 -10.75
N TRP A 194 10.05 5.16 -11.35
CA TRP A 194 8.59 5.02 -11.37
C TRP A 194 8.11 3.78 -12.09
N GLU A 195 8.90 3.23 -13.01
CA GLU A 195 8.64 1.91 -13.58
C GLU A 195 8.65 0.83 -12.48
N HIS A 196 9.75 0.73 -11.73
CA HIS A 196 9.89 -0.24 -10.63
C HIS A 196 8.79 -0.08 -9.58
N VAL A 197 8.46 1.16 -9.21
CA VAL A 197 7.38 1.46 -8.25
C VAL A 197 6.04 0.83 -8.64
N PHE A 198 5.76 0.68 -9.94
CA PHE A 198 4.49 0.15 -10.44
C PHE A 198 4.57 -1.27 -11.01
N THR A 199 5.78 -1.80 -11.25
CA THR A 199 5.97 -3.09 -11.94
C THR A 199 6.70 -4.15 -11.11
N ASP A 200 7.33 -3.81 -9.99
CA ASP A 200 8.03 -4.78 -9.13
C ASP A 200 7.10 -5.90 -8.64
N PHE A 201 5.80 -5.60 -8.53
CA PHE A 201 4.76 -6.54 -8.17
C PHE A 201 3.61 -6.50 -9.18
N ASP A 202 3.06 -7.67 -9.50
CA ASP A 202 1.93 -7.80 -10.43
C ASP A 202 0.66 -7.19 -9.83
N ARG A 203 0.24 -6.04 -10.38
CA ARG A 203 -0.95 -5.31 -9.95
C ARG A 203 -2.27 -6.05 -10.18
N ALA A 204 -2.28 -7.09 -11.02
CA ALA A 204 -3.44 -7.97 -11.13
C ALA A 204 -3.59 -8.85 -9.88
N GLN A 205 -2.51 -9.05 -9.12
CA GLN A 205 -2.48 -9.87 -7.91
C GLN A 205 -2.50 -9.03 -6.64
N ILE A 206 -1.74 -7.93 -6.63
CA ILE A 206 -1.63 -7.03 -5.48
C ILE A 206 -2.26 -5.69 -5.85
N GLN A 207 -3.38 -5.36 -5.23
CA GLN A 207 -4.18 -4.21 -5.64
C GLN A 207 -3.92 -3.01 -4.73
N ALA A 208 -3.93 -3.24 -3.42
CA ALA A 208 -3.76 -2.25 -2.40
C ALA A 208 -2.89 -2.74 -1.22
N PRO A 209 -1.58 -2.91 -1.43
CA PRO A 209 -0.67 -3.36 -0.39
C PRO A 209 -0.55 -2.30 0.72
N LEU A 210 -0.79 -2.71 1.96
CA LEU A 210 -0.78 -1.84 3.13
C LEU A 210 0.39 -2.15 4.05
N ASP A 211 0.62 -3.44 4.33
CA ASP A 211 1.70 -3.90 5.21
C ASP A 211 2.57 -4.95 4.57
N CYS A 212 3.83 -4.99 5.01
CA CYS A 212 4.75 -6.06 4.66
C CYS A 212 5.58 -6.51 5.86
N LEU A 213 5.92 -7.79 5.89
CA LEU A 213 6.75 -8.42 6.90
C LEU A 213 7.63 -9.47 6.24
N ILE A 214 8.90 -9.54 6.61
CA ILE A 214 9.81 -10.61 6.19
C ILE A 214 10.22 -11.41 7.42
N HIS A 215 10.03 -12.73 7.38
CA HIS A 215 10.44 -13.64 8.44
C HIS A 215 10.88 -14.98 7.85
N GLU A 216 12.03 -15.51 8.27
CA GLU A 216 12.59 -16.79 7.81
C GLU A 216 12.62 -16.99 6.29
N GLY A 217 12.95 -15.91 5.55
CA GLY A 217 12.98 -15.94 4.09
C GLY A 217 11.60 -16.00 3.43
N GLN A 218 10.53 -15.76 4.19
CA GLN A 218 9.18 -15.58 3.67
C GLN A 218 8.78 -14.12 3.74
N LEU A 219 8.16 -13.63 2.67
CA LEU A 219 7.51 -12.33 2.59
C LEU A 219 6.01 -12.52 2.82
N TYR A 220 5.47 -11.77 3.78
CA TYR A 220 4.05 -11.63 4.05
C TYR A 220 3.63 -10.22 3.68
N MET A 221 2.54 -10.07 2.94
CA MET A 221 2.01 -8.76 2.56
C MET A 221 0.50 -8.71 2.74
N ALA A 222 0.02 -7.76 3.52
CA ALA A 222 -1.40 -7.47 3.62
C ALA A 222 -1.82 -6.55 2.47
N ASP A 223 -2.92 -6.91 1.83
CA ASP A 223 -3.50 -6.20 0.70
C ASP A 223 -4.99 -5.98 0.97
N SER A 224 -5.46 -4.74 1.02
CA SER A 224 -6.88 -4.44 1.24
C SER A 224 -7.77 -4.71 0.03
N GLY A 225 -7.18 -5.12 -1.10
CA GLY A 225 -7.90 -5.29 -2.37
C GLY A 225 -8.39 -3.96 -2.95
N THR A 226 -9.20 -4.02 -4.01
CA THR A 226 -9.92 -2.86 -4.53
C THR A 226 -11.24 -2.66 -3.81
N ALA A 227 -11.50 -1.43 -3.38
CA ALA A 227 -12.86 -0.96 -3.13
C ALA A 227 -13.60 -0.82 -4.47
N SER A 228 -14.06 -1.94 -5.05
CA SER A 228 -15.01 -1.87 -6.15
C SER A 228 -16.41 -1.74 -5.60
N THR A 229 -17.14 -0.75 -6.12
CA THR A 229 -18.52 -0.40 -5.77
C THR A 229 -19.39 -1.63 -5.48
N ILE A 230 -19.92 -1.70 -4.24
CA ILE A 230 -21.02 -2.54 -3.73
C ILE A 230 -20.61 -3.82 -2.97
N GLU A 231 -19.38 -4.31 -3.09
CA GLU A 231 -18.91 -5.48 -2.31
C GLU A 231 -17.84 -5.03 -1.30
N ALA A 232 -17.97 -5.48 -0.05
CA ALA A 232 -17.01 -5.15 1.00
C ALA A 232 -15.58 -5.45 0.51
N ALA A 233 -14.64 -4.52 0.71
CA ALA A 233 -13.27 -4.75 0.29
C ALA A 233 -12.75 -6.05 0.93
N MET A 234 -12.29 -6.96 0.09
CA MET A 234 -11.75 -8.24 0.55
C MET A 234 -10.28 -8.02 0.83
N CYS A 235 -9.90 -8.34 2.06
CA CYS A 235 -8.52 -8.28 2.49
C CYS A 235 -7.86 -9.59 2.13
N TYR A 236 -6.63 -9.52 1.63
CA TYR A 236 -5.83 -10.65 1.23
C TYR A 236 -4.49 -10.62 1.95
N LEU A 237 -4.01 -11.81 2.28
CA LEU A 237 -2.61 -12.02 2.60
C LEU A 237 -1.93 -12.66 1.42
N HIS A 238 -0.77 -12.14 1.06
CA HIS A 238 0.09 -12.77 0.08
C HIS A 238 1.36 -13.26 0.75
N ILE A 239 1.74 -14.52 0.46
CA ILE A 239 2.94 -15.15 1.02
C ILE A 239 3.84 -15.57 -0.14
N TRP A 240 5.11 -15.15 -0.09
CA TRP A 240 6.12 -15.58 -1.05
C TRP A 240 7.37 -16.09 -0.36
N GLN A 241 8.01 -17.09 -0.95
CA GLN A 241 9.35 -17.49 -0.58
C GLN A 241 10.35 -16.56 -1.28
N LEU A 242 11.25 -15.95 -0.49
CA LEU A 242 12.44 -15.25 -0.95
C LEU A 242 13.54 -16.28 -1.23
N SER A 243 14.20 -16.16 -2.38
CA SER A 243 15.36 -16.94 -2.78
C SER A 243 16.60 -16.07 -2.97
#